data_AF-A0A257A9V9-F1
#
_entry.id   AF-A0A257A9V9-F1
#
_cell.length_a   1.000
_cell.length_b   1.000
_cell.length_c   1.000
_cell.angle_alpha   90.00
_cell.angle_beta   90.00
_cell.angle_gamma   90.00
#
_symmetry.space_group_name_H-M   'P 1'
#
loop_
_entity.id
_entity.type
_entity.pdbx_description
1 polymer ?
#
loop_
_entity_poly.entity_id
_entity_poly.type
_entity_poly.pdbx_seq_one_letter_code
_entity_poly.pdbx_strand_id
1 'polypeptide(L)'
;MKDKRFIEESFPVKEVSEHSAREKNIRHGHISTLHIWWARRPLASSRATSYAALIPTPKDIDEWEKKRQFIIELSKWENSLNMAIIEKARKDVLKANGSKPPRVLDPFAGGGAIPLEALRLGCETYAGEYNPVAILILKCTLEYPQKYGEKLVKDVKKWGEWVLEEAKKEIGKFYPPDKTGYFGSGEGATPVGYIWARTIKCENPSCNAEIPLMRQFWLAKKSNKKVSLYPYVEGNEIKFKIVGDGYEKMPADFDPSKGTVSRAIVNCPVCGHVIEAKNVRKQFQEGKAGQRMIAVVLHSKNRKGKFYRIATEEDMKAYKEAEKYLEEK
;
A
#
# COMPACT_ATOMS: atom_id res chain seq x y z
N MET A 1 -8.19 -0.71 47.67
CA MET A 1 -7.44 -1.15 46.47
C MET A 1 -6.00 -0.66 46.61
N LYS A 2 -5.01 -1.55 46.72
CA LYS A 2 -3.57 -1.19 46.90
C LYS A 2 -2.66 -1.74 45.78
N ASP A 3 -3.22 -2.39 44.76
CA ASP A 3 -2.46 -2.99 43.66
C ASP A 3 -2.62 -2.15 42.39
N LYS A 4 -1.93 -1.00 42.34
CA LYS A 4 -1.90 -0.13 41.16
C LYS A 4 -0.92 -0.67 40.12
N ARG A 5 -1.27 -0.51 38.85
CA ARG A 5 -0.45 -0.85 37.69
C ARG A 5 0.40 0.34 37.26
N PHE A 6 1.54 0.08 36.63
CA PHE A 6 2.47 1.13 36.20
C PHE A 6 1.78 2.17 35.30
N ILE A 7 0.92 1.71 34.38
CA ILE A 7 0.18 2.59 33.45
C ILE A 7 -0.72 3.62 34.13
N GLU A 8 -1.12 3.39 35.39
CA GLU A 8 -1.97 4.32 36.16
C GLU A 8 -1.18 5.49 36.75
N GLU A 9 0.16 5.37 36.87
CA GLU A 9 1.02 6.41 37.46
C GLU A 9 2.02 7.00 36.45
N SER A 10 2.46 6.23 35.46
CA SER A 10 3.43 6.68 34.48
C SER A 10 3.31 5.92 33.16
N PHE A 11 3.62 6.60 32.06
CA PHE A 11 3.79 5.97 30.76
C PHE A 11 4.67 6.85 29.86
N PRO A 12 5.68 6.30 29.15
CA PRO A 12 6.52 7.06 28.23
C PRO A 12 5.78 7.34 26.91
N VAL A 13 4.75 8.18 26.96
CA VAL A 13 3.84 8.47 25.83
C VAL A 13 4.61 8.98 24.61
N LYS A 14 5.57 9.90 24.81
CA LYS A 14 6.32 10.54 23.72
C LYS A 14 7.11 9.50 22.93
N GLU A 15 7.96 8.74 23.59
CA GLU A 15 8.86 7.77 22.97
C GLU A 15 8.10 6.61 22.33
N VAL A 16 7.06 6.08 23.00
CA VAL A 16 6.20 5.04 22.41
C VAL A 16 5.46 5.55 21.18
N SER A 17 5.06 6.82 21.17
CA SER A 17 4.41 7.45 20.00
C SER A 17 5.37 7.61 18.83
N GLU A 18 6.63 7.98 19.08
CA GLU A 18 7.67 8.06 18.04
C GLU A 18 7.91 6.68 17.38
N HIS A 19 8.00 5.62 18.18
CA HIS A 19 8.11 4.24 17.65
C HIS A 19 6.86 3.81 16.89
N SER A 20 5.68 4.15 17.40
CA SER A 20 4.38 3.88 16.73
C SER A 20 4.24 4.61 15.39
N ALA A 21 4.80 5.82 15.25
CA ALA A 21 4.83 6.55 13.99
C ALA A 21 5.82 5.93 13.00
N ARG A 22 7.00 5.52 13.49
CA ARG A 22 8.05 4.88 12.68
C ARG A 22 7.59 3.56 12.06
N GLU A 23 6.88 2.72 12.83
CA GLU A 23 6.47 1.40 12.34
C GLU A 23 5.51 1.43 11.14
N LYS A 24 4.77 2.52 10.93
CA LYS A 24 3.88 2.69 9.76
C LYS A 24 4.62 2.60 8.42
N ASN A 25 5.93 2.86 8.43
CA ASN A 25 6.77 2.81 7.25
C ASN A 25 7.48 1.46 7.05
N ILE A 26 7.26 0.48 7.93
CA ILE A 26 7.88 -0.83 7.85
C ILE A 26 7.15 -1.69 6.83
N ARG A 27 7.89 -2.19 5.85
CA ARG A 27 7.36 -2.92 4.69
C ARG A 27 7.78 -4.39 4.64
N HIS A 28 8.43 -4.88 5.69
CA HIS A 28 8.87 -6.26 5.79
C HIS A 28 8.65 -6.80 7.21
N GLY A 29 8.12 -8.02 7.33
CA GLY A 29 7.89 -8.71 8.61
C GLY A 29 6.74 -8.17 9.47
N HIS A 30 6.22 -6.98 9.18
CA HIS A 30 5.11 -6.39 9.91
C HIS A 30 3.75 -6.99 9.49
N ILE A 31 2.84 -7.25 10.42
CA ILE A 31 1.56 -7.92 10.11
C ILE A 31 0.68 -7.15 9.10
N SER A 32 0.89 -5.84 8.96
CA SER A 32 0.22 -5.04 7.93
C SER A 32 0.60 -5.40 6.49
N THR A 33 1.72 -6.09 6.30
CA THR A 33 2.15 -6.60 4.99
C THR A 33 1.56 -7.98 4.69
N LEU A 34 1.00 -8.66 5.69
CA LEU A 34 0.25 -9.90 5.50
C LEU A 34 -1.20 -9.61 5.08
N HIS A 35 -1.84 -8.65 5.74
CA HIS A 35 -3.20 -8.21 5.41
C HIS A 35 -3.39 -6.74 5.81
N ILE A 36 -4.15 -6.00 5.00
CA ILE A 36 -4.47 -4.60 5.29
C ILE A 36 -5.72 -4.57 6.18
N TRP A 37 -5.63 -3.86 7.31
CA TRP A 37 -6.78 -3.54 8.17
C TRP A 37 -6.75 -2.04 8.46
N TRP A 38 -7.84 -1.35 8.11
CA TRP A 38 -7.87 0.12 8.08
C TRP A 38 -7.77 0.77 9.48
N ALA A 39 -8.17 0.07 10.53
CA ALA A 39 -8.17 0.57 11.90
C ALA A 39 -7.10 -0.08 12.80
N ARG A 40 -6.03 -0.66 12.23
CA ARG A 40 -5.02 -1.37 13.02
C ARG A 40 -4.27 -0.42 13.97
N ARG A 41 -4.21 -0.79 15.25
CA ARG A 41 -3.41 -0.09 16.26
C ARG A 41 -1.92 -0.39 16.08
N PRO A 42 -1.02 0.57 16.37
CA PRO A 42 0.41 0.34 16.28
C PRO A 42 0.88 -0.76 17.24
N LEU A 43 1.72 -1.68 16.76
CA LEU A 43 2.23 -2.80 17.57
C LEU A 43 3.10 -2.31 18.73
N ALA A 44 3.93 -1.28 18.50
CA ALA A 44 4.72 -0.62 19.53
C ALA A 44 3.83 -0.15 20.70
N SER A 45 2.76 0.59 20.39
CA SER A 45 1.80 1.04 21.40
C SER A 45 1.11 -0.12 22.10
N SER A 46 0.58 -1.08 21.34
CA SER A 46 -0.12 -2.25 21.88
C SER A 46 0.74 -3.07 22.83
N ARG A 47 2.02 -3.28 22.52
CA ARG A 47 2.95 -3.99 23.40
C ARG A 47 3.27 -3.21 24.66
N ALA A 48 3.60 -1.93 24.51
CA ALA A 48 3.97 -1.06 25.62
C ALA A 48 2.80 -0.90 26.61
N THR A 49 1.59 -0.65 26.12
CA THR A 49 0.40 -0.50 26.97
C THR A 49 0.02 -1.81 27.64
N SER A 50 0.04 -2.94 26.92
CA SER A 50 -0.24 -4.24 27.50
C SER A 50 0.75 -4.60 28.60
N TYR A 51 2.06 -4.36 28.39
CA TYR A 51 3.06 -4.60 29.42
C TYR A 51 2.88 -3.68 30.63
N ALA A 52 2.74 -2.36 30.42
CA ALA A 52 2.58 -1.38 31.49
C ALA A 52 1.30 -1.59 32.33
N ALA A 53 0.24 -2.12 31.72
CA ALA A 53 -1.01 -2.47 32.41
C ALA A 53 -0.90 -3.75 33.25
N LEU A 54 0.10 -4.60 33.02
CA LEU A 54 0.24 -5.91 33.67
C LEU A 54 1.36 -5.97 34.69
N ILE A 55 2.14 -4.90 34.87
CA ILE A 55 3.20 -4.79 35.88
C ILE A 55 2.80 -3.81 37.00
N PRO A 56 3.30 -4.00 38.23
CA PRO A 56 2.98 -3.12 39.35
C PRO A 56 3.64 -1.75 39.18
N THR A 57 3.06 -0.76 39.85
CA THR A 57 3.65 0.57 39.97
C THR A 57 5.07 0.52 40.60
N PRO A 58 5.97 1.48 40.30
CA PRO A 58 7.30 1.48 40.90
C PRO A 58 7.25 1.91 42.37
N LYS A 59 8.17 1.38 43.18
CA LYS A 59 8.27 1.69 44.61
C LYS A 59 9.07 2.96 44.88
N ASP A 60 10.02 3.27 44.01
CA ASP A 60 10.93 4.39 44.10
C ASP A 60 11.29 4.94 42.72
N ILE A 61 12.01 6.06 42.69
CA ILE A 61 12.37 6.77 41.47
C ILE A 61 13.32 5.97 40.57
N ASP A 62 14.17 5.12 41.16
CA ASP A 62 15.12 4.29 40.42
C ASP A 62 14.41 3.14 39.70
N GLU A 63 13.44 2.50 40.36
CA GLU A 63 12.57 1.49 39.75
C GLU A 63 11.68 2.12 38.68
N TRP A 64 11.19 3.33 38.91
CA TRP A 64 10.43 4.09 37.93
C TRP A 64 11.22 4.31 36.65
N GLU A 65 12.45 4.82 36.75
CA GLU A 65 13.31 5.08 35.59
C GLU A 65 13.66 3.78 34.85
N LYS A 66 14.02 2.72 35.59
CA LYS A 66 14.31 1.40 34.99
C LYS A 66 13.13 0.81 34.23
N LYS A 67 11.91 0.86 34.81
CA LYS A 67 10.69 0.38 34.15
C LYS A 67 10.34 1.23 32.94
N ARG A 68 10.43 2.56 33.08
CA ARG A 68 10.19 3.51 31.98
C ARG A 68 11.11 3.24 30.79
N GLN A 69 12.41 3.14 31.03
CA GLN A 69 13.38 2.84 29.97
C GLN A 69 13.15 1.45 29.35
N PHE A 70 12.79 0.45 30.16
CA PHE A 70 12.46 -0.86 29.62
C PHE A 70 11.21 -0.85 28.73
N ILE A 71 10.16 -0.09 29.08
CA ILE A 71 8.97 0.07 28.23
C ILE A 71 9.35 0.70 26.89
N ILE A 72 10.22 1.71 26.90
CA ILE A 72 10.73 2.36 25.68
C ILE A 72 11.47 1.34 24.81
N GLU A 73 12.42 0.60 25.38
CA GLU A 73 13.15 -0.45 24.67
C GLU A 73 12.23 -1.55 24.12
N LEU A 74 11.28 -2.00 24.93
CA LEU A 74 10.30 -3.02 24.56
C LEU A 74 9.43 -2.56 23.37
N SER A 75 9.10 -1.27 23.28
CA SER A 75 8.25 -0.71 22.21
C SER A 75 8.92 -0.64 20.84
N LYS A 76 10.26 -0.73 20.76
CA LYS A 76 10.99 -0.68 19.48
C LYS A 76 10.61 -1.86 18.58
N TRP A 77 10.42 -1.58 17.29
CA TRP A 77 10.10 -2.64 16.31
C TRP A 77 11.21 -3.67 16.22
N GLU A 78 12.46 -3.23 16.23
CA GLU A 78 13.67 -4.06 16.13
C GLU A 78 13.75 -5.09 17.27
N ASN A 79 13.14 -4.78 18.42
CA ASN A 79 13.12 -5.63 19.59
C ASN A 79 11.91 -6.60 19.64
N SER A 80 11.00 -6.55 18.66
CA SER A 80 9.78 -7.38 18.62
C SER A 80 10.06 -8.89 18.58
N LEU A 81 11.25 -9.28 18.12
CA LEU A 81 11.70 -10.67 18.05
C LEU A 81 12.97 -10.92 18.90
N ASN A 82 13.39 -9.94 19.71
CA ASN A 82 14.54 -10.10 20.60
C ASN A 82 14.12 -10.94 21.81
N MET A 83 14.47 -12.23 21.79
CA MET A 83 14.06 -13.18 22.83
C MET A 83 14.54 -12.79 24.24
N ALA A 84 15.68 -12.11 24.40
CA ALA A 84 16.13 -11.68 25.72
C ALA A 84 15.20 -10.62 26.32
N ILE A 85 14.75 -9.66 25.51
CA ILE A 85 13.80 -8.61 25.92
C ILE A 85 12.41 -9.19 26.15
N ILE A 86 11.92 -10.02 25.23
CA ILE A 86 10.59 -10.64 25.33
C ILE A 86 10.52 -11.58 26.55
N GLU A 87 11.55 -12.37 26.81
CA GLU A 87 11.58 -13.29 27.94
C GLU A 87 11.66 -12.55 29.28
N LYS A 88 12.40 -11.44 29.34
CA LYS A 88 12.36 -10.56 30.51
C LYS A 88 10.94 -10.02 30.74
N ALA A 89 10.30 -9.50 29.68
CA ALA A 89 8.95 -8.96 29.79
C ALA A 89 7.93 -10.02 30.25
N ARG A 90 8.03 -11.25 29.72
CA ARG A 90 7.22 -12.41 30.16
C ARG A 90 7.42 -12.74 31.63
N LYS A 91 8.66 -12.79 32.10
CA LYS A 91 8.99 -13.06 33.52
C LYS A 91 8.43 -11.98 34.44
N ASP A 92 8.56 -10.71 34.05
CA ASP A 92 8.02 -9.59 34.82
C ASP A 92 6.50 -9.67 34.93
N VAL A 93 5.81 -9.88 33.80
CA VAL A 93 4.35 -10.06 33.75
C VAL A 93 3.90 -11.27 34.57
N LEU A 94 4.55 -12.42 34.40
CA LEU A 94 4.21 -13.65 35.12
C LEU A 94 4.38 -13.47 36.63
N LYS A 95 5.50 -12.89 37.08
CA LYS A 95 5.78 -12.63 38.50
C LYS A 95 4.79 -11.63 39.09
N ALA A 96 4.43 -10.59 38.34
CA ALA A 96 3.46 -9.58 38.77
C ALA A 96 2.05 -10.15 38.97
N ASN A 97 1.70 -11.23 38.27
CA ASN A 97 0.35 -11.79 38.24
C ASN A 97 0.27 -13.16 38.95
N GLY A 98 1.00 -13.31 40.06
CA GLY A 98 0.93 -14.49 40.92
C GLY A 98 1.46 -15.76 40.28
N SER A 99 2.46 -15.64 39.39
CA SER A 99 3.06 -16.74 38.63
C SER A 99 2.05 -17.48 37.73
N LYS A 100 0.96 -16.82 37.34
CA LYS A 100 -0.02 -17.32 36.38
C LYS A 100 -0.09 -16.39 35.18
N PRO A 101 -0.15 -16.91 33.95
CA PRO A 101 -0.41 -16.10 32.77
C PRO A 101 -1.69 -15.28 32.96
N PRO A 102 -1.65 -13.93 32.88
CA PRO A 102 -2.85 -13.13 32.98
C PRO A 102 -3.74 -13.37 31.76
N ARG A 103 -5.06 -13.34 31.98
CA ARG A 103 -6.06 -13.46 30.92
C ARG A 103 -6.35 -12.08 30.33
N VAL A 104 -6.17 -11.93 29.02
CA VAL A 104 -6.42 -10.66 28.30
C VAL A 104 -7.53 -10.88 27.29
N LEU A 105 -8.60 -10.09 27.38
CA LEU A 105 -9.68 -10.07 26.40
C LEU A 105 -9.65 -8.76 25.63
N ASP A 106 -9.54 -8.85 24.30
CA ASP A 106 -9.81 -7.75 23.39
C ASP A 106 -11.12 -8.05 22.64
N PRO A 107 -12.27 -7.46 23.06
CA PRO A 107 -13.57 -7.74 22.45
C PRO A 107 -13.77 -7.05 21.09
N PHE A 108 -12.85 -6.16 20.68
CA PHE A 108 -12.92 -5.38 19.44
C PHE A 108 -11.57 -5.42 18.71
N ALA A 109 -11.03 -6.62 18.56
CA ALA A 109 -9.63 -6.81 18.21
C ALA A 109 -9.28 -6.36 16.78
N GLY A 110 -10.26 -6.31 15.88
CA GLY A 110 -10.08 -5.91 14.48
C GLY A 110 -8.87 -6.58 13.83
N GLY A 111 -7.82 -5.80 13.58
CA GLY A 111 -6.59 -6.25 12.92
C GLY A 111 -5.61 -7.02 13.82
N GLY A 112 -5.95 -7.30 15.08
CA GLY A 112 -5.23 -8.23 15.96
C GLY A 112 -3.97 -7.70 16.66
N ALA A 113 -3.73 -6.40 16.67
CA ALA A 113 -2.50 -5.81 17.23
C ALA A 113 -2.35 -6.05 18.74
N ILE A 114 -3.35 -5.68 19.53
CA ILE A 114 -3.36 -5.86 20.99
C ILE A 114 -3.25 -7.34 21.37
N PRO A 115 -4.10 -8.26 20.85
CA PRO A 115 -3.99 -9.65 21.24
C PRO A 115 -2.69 -10.31 20.78
N LEU A 116 -2.12 -9.93 19.63
CA LEU A 116 -0.82 -10.43 19.21
C LEU A 116 0.28 -10.06 20.20
N GLU A 117 0.31 -8.81 20.64
CA GLU A 117 1.33 -8.35 21.59
C GLU A 117 1.09 -8.88 23.00
N ALA A 118 -0.16 -9.02 23.45
CA ALA A 118 -0.50 -9.70 24.71
C ALA A 118 -0.02 -11.17 24.71
N LEU A 119 -0.26 -11.90 23.61
CA LEU A 119 0.24 -13.25 23.42
C LEU A 119 1.79 -13.29 23.43
N ARG A 120 2.44 -12.31 22.79
CA ARG A 120 3.91 -12.19 22.81
C ARG A 120 4.45 -12.00 24.23
N LEU A 121 3.74 -11.26 25.08
CA LEU A 121 4.04 -11.07 26.51
C LEU A 121 3.73 -12.29 27.39
N GLY A 122 3.25 -13.39 26.81
CA GLY A 122 2.95 -14.62 27.54
C GLY A 122 1.59 -14.65 28.21
N CYS A 123 0.66 -13.78 27.79
CA CYS A 123 -0.71 -13.75 28.32
C CYS A 123 -1.59 -14.83 27.70
N GLU A 124 -2.55 -15.34 28.46
CA GLU A 124 -3.65 -16.13 27.94
C GLU A 124 -4.64 -15.20 27.23
N THR A 125 -4.59 -15.15 25.90
CA THR A 125 -5.21 -14.07 25.14
C THR A 125 -6.46 -14.53 24.39
N TYR A 126 -7.53 -13.73 24.51
CA TYR A 126 -8.82 -13.89 23.85
C TYR A 126 -9.10 -12.68 22.97
N ALA A 127 -9.51 -12.92 21.73
CA ALA A 127 -9.86 -11.87 20.77
C ALA A 127 -11.28 -12.11 20.24
N GLY A 128 -12.13 -11.10 20.34
CA GLY A 128 -13.50 -11.09 19.83
C GLY A 128 -13.67 -10.05 18.72
N GLU A 129 -14.58 -10.33 17.78
CA GLU A 129 -14.93 -9.44 16.69
C GLU A 129 -16.25 -9.89 16.03
N TYR A 130 -17.06 -8.95 15.55
CA TYR A 130 -18.29 -9.25 14.81
C TYR A 130 -18.02 -9.36 13.31
N ASN A 131 -17.03 -8.62 12.80
CA ASN A 131 -16.72 -8.59 11.38
C ASN A 131 -16.04 -9.90 10.93
N PRO A 132 -16.61 -10.66 9.97
CA PRO A 132 -16.08 -11.96 9.56
C PRO A 132 -14.69 -11.87 8.91
N VAL A 133 -14.38 -10.76 8.23
CA VAL A 133 -13.05 -10.53 7.64
C VAL A 133 -12.01 -10.36 8.74
N ALA A 134 -12.35 -9.63 9.81
CA ALA A 134 -11.45 -9.48 10.94
C ALA A 134 -11.31 -10.77 11.75
N ILE A 135 -12.36 -11.58 11.91
CA ILE A 135 -12.24 -12.93 12.49
C ILE A 135 -11.24 -13.78 11.70
N LEU A 136 -11.31 -13.78 10.37
CA LEU A 136 -10.34 -14.50 9.54
C LEU A 136 -8.91 -13.97 9.76
N ILE A 137 -8.74 -12.65 9.79
CA ILE A 137 -7.47 -11.98 10.09
C ILE A 137 -6.91 -12.42 11.45
N LEU A 138 -7.74 -12.44 12.49
CA LEU A 138 -7.36 -12.84 13.85
C LEU A 138 -6.93 -14.30 13.86
N LYS A 139 -7.67 -15.19 13.20
CA LYS A 139 -7.28 -16.61 13.07
C LYS A 139 -5.94 -16.76 12.35
N CYS A 140 -5.73 -16.07 11.24
CA CYS A 140 -4.48 -16.08 10.49
C CYS A 140 -3.30 -15.48 11.27
N THR A 141 -3.54 -14.54 12.18
CA THR A 141 -2.50 -13.84 12.94
C THR A 141 -2.15 -14.56 14.23
N LEU A 142 -3.16 -15.09 14.94
CA LEU A 142 -3.03 -15.60 16.30
C LEU A 142 -3.08 -17.12 16.34
N GLU A 143 -4.00 -17.76 15.62
CA GLU A 143 -4.30 -19.19 15.80
C GLU A 143 -3.51 -20.08 14.84
N TYR A 144 -3.63 -19.81 13.53
CA TYR A 144 -3.08 -20.68 12.48
C TYR A 144 -1.56 -20.80 12.50
N PRO A 145 -0.77 -19.73 12.73
CA PRO A 145 0.69 -19.87 12.80
C PRO A 145 1.12 -20.79 13.94
N GLN A 146 0.44 -20.75 15.09
CA GLN A 146 0.73 -21.61 16.23
C GLN A 146 0.29 -23.06 15.97
N LYS A 147 -0.89 -23.25 15.37
CA LYS A 147 -1.48 -24.57 15.13
C LYS A 147 -0.76 -25.35 14.01
N TYR A 148 -0.32 -24.66 12.97
CA TYR A 148 0.17 -25.29 11.74
C TYR A 148 1.66 -25.04 11.46
N GLY A 149 2.29 -24.06 12.12
CA GLY A 149 3.71 -23.78 12.01
C GLY A 149 4.21 -23.67 10.56
N GLU A 150 5.36 -24.27 10.27
CA GLU A 150 5.97 -24.24 8.93
C GLU A 150 5.13 -24.90 7.84
N LYS A 151 4.22 -25.84 8.19
CA LYS A 151 3.34 -26.46 7.20
C LYS A 151 2.44 -25.41 6.53
N LEU A 152 1.94 -24.45 7.31
CA LEU A 152 1.13 -23.35 6.77
C LEU A 152 1.89 -22.55 5.71
N VAL A 153 3.19 -22.30 5.93
CA VAL A 153 4.03 -21.56 4.97
C VAL A 153 4.13 -22.32 3.65
N LYS A 154 4.33 -23.64 3.72
CA LYS A 154 4.39 -24.52 2.54
C LYS A 154 3.05 -24.56 1.81
N ASP A 155 1.94 -24.69 2.53
CA ASP A 155 0.60 -24.76 1.95
C ASP A 155 0.20 -23.42 1.30
N VAL A 156 0.43 -22.28 1.98
CA VAL A 156 0.17 -20.95 1.41
C VAL A 156 0.98 -20.72 0.14
N LYS A 157 2.25 -21.13 0.12
CA LYS A 157 3.08 -21.04 -1.08
C LYS A 157 2.51 -21.89 -2.22
N LYS A 158 2.20 -23.17 -1.95
CA LYS A 158 1.63 -24.10 -2.93
C LYS A 158 0.34 -23.58 -3.55
N TRP A 159 -0.61 -23.15 -2.71
CA TRP A 159 -1.90 -22.65 -3.20
C TRP A 159 -1.78 -21.29 -3.88
N GLY A 160 -0.88 -20.42 -3.39
CA GLY A 160 -0.57 -19.16 -4.06
C GLY A 160 0.04 -19.35 -5.45
N GLU A 161 0.95 -20.32 -5.60
CA GLU A 161 1.50 -20.72 -6.90
C GLU A 161 0.43 -21.31 -7.81
N TRP A 162 -0.44 -22.17 -7.29
CA TRP A 162 -1.56 -22.70 -8.06
C TRP A 162 -2.50 -21.60 -8.58
N VAL A 163 -2.94 -20.67 -7.72
CA VAL A 163 -3.77 -19.52 -8.14
C VAL A 163 -3.05 -18.69 -9.20
N LEU A 164 -1.75 -18.46 -9.03
CA LEU A 164 -0.96 -17.71 -10.00
C LEU A 164 -0.92 -18.40 -11.36
N GLU A 165 -0.71 -19.72 -11.40
CA GLU A 165 -0.67 -20.48 -12.65
C GLU A 165 -2.04 -20.58 -13.32
N GLU A 166 -3.12 -20.80 -12.57
CA GLU A 166 -4.48 -20.79 -13.13
C GLU A 166 -4.86 -19.41 -13.68
N ALA A 167 -4.56 -18.33 -12.94
CA ALA A 167 -4.78 -16.97 -13.43
C ALA A 167 -3.96 -16.68 -14.70
N LYS A 168 -2.69 -17.11 -14.76
CA LYS A 168 -1.89 -16.96 -15.98
C LYS A 168 -2.49 -17.71 -17.17
N LYS A 169 -3.00 -18.93 -16.98
CA LYS A 169 -3.66 -19.70 -18.05
C LYS A 169 -4.92 -19.01 -18.55
N GLU A 170 -5.74 -18.51 -17.63
CA GLU A 170 -7.04 -17.91 -17.96
C GLU A 170 -6.89 -16.53 -18.63
N ILE A 171 -6.15 -15.62 -17.98
CA ILE A 171 -6.12 -14.20 -18.36
C ILE A 171 -4.75 -13.71 -18.84
N GLY A 172 -3.70 -14.54 -18.79
CA GLY A 172 -2.34 -14.13 -19.15
C GLY A 172 -2.18 -13.65 -20.59
N LYS A 173 -3.00 -14.17 -21.51
CA LYS A 173 -3.02 -13.75 -22.93
C LYS A 173 -3.36 -12.26 -23.12
N PHE A 174 -4.05 -11.63 -22.17
CA PHE A 174 -4.41 -10.21 -22.21
C PHE A 174 -3.29 -9.27 -21.75
N TYR A 175 -2.16 -9.83 -21.31
CA TYR A 175 -0.97 -9.09 -20.88
C TYR A 175 0.23 -9.46 -21.75
N PRO A 176 0.20 -9.17 -23.06
CA PRO A 176 1.24 -9.61 -23.97
C PRO A 176 2.59 -9.06 -23.54
N PRO A 177 3.65 -9.90 -23.51
CA PRO A 177 4.98 -9.42 -23.19
C PRO A 177 5.42 -8.41 -24.25
N ASP A 178 6.03 -7.34 -23.79
CA ASP A 178 6.61 -6.32 -24.64
C ASP A 178 7.85 -6.88 -25.35
N LYS A 179 7.76 -6.95 -26.68
CA LYS A 179 8.85 -7.38 -27.58
C LYS A 179 9.57 -6.20 -28.24
N THR A 180 8.98 -5.00 -28.21
CA THR A 180 9.45 -3.81 -28.92
C THR A 180 10.43 -2.98 -28.10
N GLY A 181 10.50 -3.23 -26.80
CA GLY A 181 11.68 -3.06 -25.97
C GLY A 181 12.11 -1.60 -25.76
N TYR A 182 11.68 -1.02 -24.63
CA TYR A 182 12.45 0.04 -23.96
C TYR A 182 13.95 -0.35 -23.75
N PHE A 183 14.28 -1.64 -23.85
CA PHE A 183 15.61 -2.20 -23.71
C PHE A 183 16.31 -2.60 -25.02
N GLY A 184 15.70 -2.36 -26.18
CA GLY A 184 16.17 -2.95 -27.44
C GLY A 184 15.78 -4.43 -27.55
N SER A 185 15.59 -4.88 -28.79
CA SER A 185 15.07 -6.18 -29.22
C SER A 185 15.61 -7.38 -28.41
N GLY A 186 14.73 -8.02 -27.62
CA GLY A 186 14.94 -9.38 -27.09
C GLY A 186 14.66 -9.59 -25.60
N GLU A 187 14.81 -8.57 -24.75
CA GLU A 187 14.46 -8.69 -23.32
C GLU A 187 12.96 -8.47 -23.11
N GLY A 188 12.20 -9.56 -23.00
CA GLY A 188 10.76 -9.49 -22.72
C GLY A 188 10.46 -8.76 -21.41
N ALA A 189 9.62 -7.73 -21.46
CA ALA A 189 9.10 -7.03 -20.28
C ALA A 189 7.60 -7.31 -20.11
N THR A 190 7.15 -7.50 -18.87
CA THR A 190 5.74 -7.79 -18.59
C THR A 190 4.99 -6.50 -18.28
N PRO A 191 3.86 -6.23 -18.95
CA PRO A 191 2.92 -5.19 -18.51
C PRO A 191 2.43 -5.47 -17.09
N VAL A 192 2.60 -4.51 -16.20
CA VAL A 192 2.12 -4.57 -14.80
C VAL A 192 1.10 -3.48 -14.48
N GLY A 193 0.77 -2.65 -15.47
CA GLY A 193 -0.21 -1.58 -15.32
C GLY A 193 -0.35 -0.78 -16.60
N TYR A 194 -1.49 -0.13 -16.73
CA TYR A 194 -1.84 0.72 -17.87
C TYR A 194 -2.29 2.07 -17.34
N ILE A 195 -1.87 3.15 -17.99
CA ILE A 195 -2.23 4.52 -17.63
C ILE A 195 -3.29 4.98 -18.62
N TRP A 196 -4.51 5.14 -18.11
CA TRP A 196 -5.65 5.61 -18.86
C TRP A 196 -6.00 7.04 -18.48
N ALA A 197 -6.46 7.80 -19.47
CA ALA A 197 -7.06 9.10 -19.26
C ALA A 197 -8.53 9.04 -19.71
N ARG A 198 -9.44 9.62 -18.94
CA ARG A 198 -10.74 10.01 -19.49
C ARG A 198 -10.53 11.09 -20.52
N THR A 199 -11.35 11.13 -21.56
CA THR A 199 -11.23 12.12 -22.63
C THR A 199 -12.52 12.92 -22.76
N ILE A 200 -12.40 14.17 -23.21
CA ILE A 200 -13.53 15.01 -23.63
C ILE A 200 -13.22 15.61 -25.00
N LYS A 201 -14.23 16.16 -25.68
CA LYS A 201 -14.02 16.95 -26.90
C LYS A 201 -13.84 18.42 -26.57
N CYS A 202 -12.96 19.08 -27.31
CA CYS A 202 -12.84 20.53 -27.26
C CYS A 202 -14.15 21.18 -27.71
N GLU A 203 -14.66 22.15 -26.95
CA GLU A 203 -15.89 22.86 -27.29
C GLU A 203 -15.72 23.90 -28.41
N ASN A 204 -14.47 24.26 -28.74
CA ASN A 204 -14.21 25.08 -29.91
C ASN A 204 -14.51 24.26 -31.19
N PRO A 205 -15.54 24.61 -31.99
CA PRO A 205 -15.95 23.83 -33.15
C PRO A 205 -14.88 23.70 -34.23
N SER A 206 -13.97 24.68 -34.34
CA SER A 206 -12.86 24.62 -35.29
C SER A 206 -11.74 23.68 -34.84
N CYS A 207 -11.71 23.30 -33.55
CA CYS A 207 -10.73 22.39 -32.98
C CYS A 207 -11.33 20.99 -32.83
N ASN A 208 -12.35 20.83 -31.98
CA ASN A 208 -12.98 19.52 -31.69
C ASN A 208 -11.97 18.39 -31.32
N ALA A 209 -10.76 18.74 -30.89
CA ALA A 209 -9.74 17.78 -30.51
C ALA A 209 -10.20 16.95 -29.31
N GLU A 210 -9.80 15.67 -29.28
CA GLU A 210 -9.94 14.86 -28.08
C GLU A 210 -8.87 15.26 -27.06
N ILE A 211 -9.30 15.63 -25.84
CA ILE A 211 -8.43 16.09 -24.77
C ILE A 211 -8.37 15.03 -23.66
N PRO A 212 -7.22 14.33 -23.50
CA PRO A 212 -6.98 13.47 -22.35
C PRO A 212 -6.93 14.30 -21.06
N LEU A 213 -7.77 13.95 -20.09
CA LEU A 213 -7.87 14.61 -18.80
C LEU A 213 -6.81 14.09 -17.84
N MET A 214 -5.71 14.84 -17.73
CA MET A 214 -4.57 14.52 -16.88
C MET A 214 -4.42 15.64 -15.86
N ARG A 215 -4.40 15.30 -14.57
CA ARG A 215 -4.10 16.29 -13.51
C ARG A 215 -2.62 16.68 -13.50
N GLN A 216 -1.75 15.73 -13.83
CA GLN A 216 -0.30 15.87 -13.93
C GLN A 216 0.21 14.88 -14.98
N PHE A 217 1.46 15.05 -15.40
CA PHE A 217 2.14 14.17 -16.34
C PHE A 217 3.25 13.31 -15.72
N TRP A 218 3.58 13.52 -14.43
CA TRP A 218 4.56 12.68 -13.72
C TRP A 218 4.17 11.20 -13.72
N LEU A 219 5.05 10.35 -14.28
CA LEU A 219 4.98 8.89 -14.19
C LEU A 219 5.75 8.37 -12.96
N ALA A 220 6.87 9.01 -12.65
CA ALA A 220 7.66 8.79 -11.45
C ALA A 220 8.27 10.11 -10.99
N LYS A 221 8.11 10.45 -9.71
CA LYS A 221 8.69 11.64 -9.07
C LYS A 221 9.32 11.26 -7.74
N LYS A 222 10.47 10.58 -7.81
CA LYS A 222 11.30 10.21 -6.65
C LYS A 222 12.61 11.00 -6.68
N SER A 223 13.31 11.06 -5.55
CA SER A 223 14.62 11.73 -5.45
C SER A 223 15.64 11.17 -6.45
N ASN A 224 15.56 9.87 -6.74
CA ASN A 224 16.47 9.14 -7.63
C ASN A 224 15.84 8.74 -8.99
N LYS A 225 14.61 9.17 -9.28
CA LYS A 225 13.94 8.86 -10.55
C LYS A 225 12.83 9.85 -10.87
N LYS A 226 13.00 10.59 -11.97
CA LYS A 226 12.08 11.56 -12.54
C LYS A 226 11.76 11.18 -13.98
N VAL A 227 10.55 10.66 -14.20
CA VAL A 227 10.06 10.27 -15.53
C VAL A 227 8.66 10.87 -15.73
N SER A 228 8.39 11.40 -16.91
CA SER A 228 7.14 12.07 -17.24
C SER A 228 6.63 11.69 -18.62
N LEU A 229 5.30 11.77 -18.78
CA LEU A 229 4.68 11.95 -20.10
C LEU A 229 4.93 13.39 -20.56
N TYR A 230 5.21 13.58 -21.84
CA TYR A 230 5.28 14.88 -22.48
C TYR A 230 4.22 14.94 -23.58
N PRO A 231 3.16 15.76 -23.42
CA PRO A 231 2.18 15.95 -24.46
C PRO A 231 2.75 16.82 -25.59
N TYR A 232 2.47 16.48 -26.84
CA TYR A 232 2.74 17.32 -28.00
C TYR A 232 1.57 17.25 -28.98
N VAL A 233 1.42 18.28 -29.80
CA VAL A 233 0.35 18.37 -30.78
C VAL A 233 0.90 17.97 -32.14
N GLU A 234 0.24 17.03 -32.80
CA GLU A 234 0.51 16.66 -34.18
C GLU A 234 -0.81 16.76 -34.97
N GLY A 235 -0.90 17.76 -35.86
CA GLY A 235 -2.17 18.12 -36.50
C GLY A 235 -3.22 18.56 -35.46
N ASN A 236 -4.33 17.81 -35.38
CA ASN A 236 -5.41 18.05 -34.41
C ASN A 236 -5.44 17.00 -33.28
N GLU A 237 -4.35 16.25 -33.11
CA GLU A 237 -4.25 15.19 -32.11
C GLU A 237 -3.21 15.53 -31.04
N ILE A 238 -3.55 15.22 -29.78
CA ILE A 238 -2.63 15.31 -28.65
C ILE A 238 -1.94 13.95 -28.49
N LYS A 239 -0.67 13.89 -28.85
CA LYS A 239 0.18 12.71 -28.71
C LYS A 239 1.09 12.84 -27.50
N PHE A 240 1.72 11.73 -27.13
CA PHE A 240 2.61 11.66 -25.97
C PHE A 240 3.93 11.00 -26.33
N LYS A 241 4.98 11.46 -25.68
CA LYS A 241 6.26 10.74 -25.56
C LYS A 241 6.68 10.70 -24.10
N ILE A 242 7.69 9.88 -23.79
CA ILE A 242 8.20 9.78 -22.42
C ILE A 242 9.54 10.48 -22.36
N VAL A 243 9.72 11.27 -21.31
CA VAL A 243 10.91 12.08 -21.08
C VAL A 243 11.41 11.95 -19.64
N GLY A 244 12.69 12.21 -19.41
CA GLY A 244 13.34 12.15 -18.09
C GLY A 244 14.36 11.02 -17.97
N ASP A 245 14.58 10.53 -16.75
CA ASP A 245 15.65 9.57 -16.45
C ASP A 245 15.49 8.25 -17.23
N GLY A 246 16.45 7.98 -18.11
CA GLY A 246 16.45 6.81 -19.01
C GLY A 246 15.68 6.99 -20.32
N TYR A 247 15.19 8.20 -20.58
CA TYR A 247 14.42 8.56 -21.78
C TYR A 247 15.02 9.80 -22.46
N GLU A 248 14.32 10.33 -23.46
CA GLU A 248 14.63 11.66 -24.01
C GLU A 248 14.68 12.71 -22.91
N LYS A 249 15.55 13.71 -23.10
CA LYS A 249 15.71 14.80 -22.13
C LYS A 249 14.37 15.55 -21.97
N MET A 250 13.97 15.75 -20.71
CA MET A 250 12.81 16.57 -20.37
C MET A 250 13.04 18.01 -20.84
N PRO A 251 12.10 18.60 -21.63
CA PRO A 251 12.20 20.00 -22.04
C PRO A 251 12.28 20.94 -20.82
N ALA A 252 13.10 21.98 -20.89
CA ALA A 252 13.38 22.88 -19.76
C ALA A 252 12.13 23.64 -19.28
N ASP A 253 11.29 24.07 -20.23
CA ASP A 253 10.07 24.86 -19.96
C ASP A 253 8.84 24.00 -19.65
N PHE A 254 9.01 22.67 -19.61
CA PHE A 254 7.92 21.76 -19.31
C PHE A 254 7.80 21.53 -17.81
N ASP A 255 6.65 21.89 -17.23
CA ASP A 255 6.27 21.58 -15.86
C ASP A 255 5.29 20.40 -15.83
N PRO A 256 5.73 19.17 -15.48
CA PRO A 256 4.85 18.01 -15.48
C PRO A 256 3.82 18.01 -14.36
N SER A 257 3.87 18.95 -13.42
CA SER A 257 2.84 19.09 -12.39
C SER A 257 1.57 19.77 -12.93
N LYS A 258 1.66 20.45 -14.08
CA LYS A 258 0.54 21.13 -14.74
C LYS A 258 -0.03 20.23 -15.84
N GLY A 259 -1.10 19.52 -15.52
CA GLY A 259 -1.85 18.72 -16.48
C GLY A 259 -2.85 19.53 -17.33
N THR A 260 -3.65 18.82 -18.13
CA THR A 260 -4.73 19.41 -18.95
C THR A 260 -5.95 19.83 -18.12
N VAL A 261 -6.12 19.30 -16.91
CA VAL A 261 -7.28 19.57 -16.05
C VAL A 261 -6.90 19.95 -14.62
N SER A 262 -7.59 20.95 -14.08
CA SER A 262 -7.53 21.33 -12.65
C SER A 262 -8.90 21.79 -12.18
N ARG A 263 -9.41 21.22 -11.07
CA ARG A 263 -10.75 21.54 -10.53
C ARG A 263 -11.86 21.46 -11.59
N ALA A 264 -11.78 20.45 -12.46
CA ALA A 264 -12.65 20.22 -13.63
C ALA A 264 -12.62 21.32 -14.71
N ILE A 265 -11.72 22.31 -14.64
CA ILE A 265 -11.46 23.25 -15.72
C ILE A 265 -10.38 22.65 -16.62
N VAL A 266 -10.63 22.63 -17.93
CA VAL A 266 -9.75 21.96 -18.90
C VAL A 266 -9.18 22.98 -19.88
N ASN A 267 -7.87 22.97 -20.07
CA ASN A 267 -7.21 23.77 -21.11
C ASN A 267 -6.88 22.87 -22.29
N CYS A 268 -7.37 23.22 -23.48
CA CYS A 268 -7.07 22.47 -24.70
C CYS A 268 -5.63 22.71 -25.16
N PRO A 269 -4.75 21.69 -25.22
CA PRO A 269 -3.38 21.86 -25.70
C PRO A 269 -3.28 22.22 -27.19
N VAL A 270 -4.32 21.97 -27.97
CA VAL A 270 -4.33 22.22 -29.43
C VAL A 270 -4.63 23.69 -29.76
N CYS A 271 -5.71 24.25 -29.20
CA CYS A 271 -6.16 25.61 -29.54
C CYS A 271 -6.14 26.59 -28.36
N GLY A 272 -5.75 26.17 -27.16
CA GLY A 272 -5.72 27.02 -25.96
C GLY A 272 -7.09 27.31 -25.34
N HIS A 273 -8.19 26.85 -25.95
CA HIS A 273 -9.53 27.08 -25.43
C HIS A 273 -9.72 26.48 -24.02
N VAL A 274 -10.35 27.25 -23.14
CA VAL A 274 -10.64 26.86 -21.76
C VAL A 274 -12.08 26.37 -21.65
N ILE A 275 -12.25 25.12 -21.26
CA ILE A 275 -13.55 24.49 -21.05
C ILE A 275 -13.87 24.56 -19.56
N GLU A 276 -14.97 25.22 -19.22
CA GLU A 276 -15.38 25.41 -17.83
C GLU A 276 -15.88 24.12 -17.18
N ALA A 277 -15.78 24.03 -15.86
CA ALA A 277 -16.18 22.86 -15.08
C ALA A 277 -17.62 22.40 -15.32
N LYS A 278 -18.55 23.34 -15.56
CA LYS A 278 -19.95 23.02 -15.88
C LYS A 278 -20.05 22.23 -17.19
N ASN A 279 -19.31 22.65 -18.21
CA ASN A 279 -19.32 22.06 -19.54
C ASN A 279 -18.58 20.73 -19.59
N VAL A 280 -17.47 20.62 -18.86
CA VAL A 280 -16.79 19.33 -18.66
C VAL A 280 -17.76 18.33 -18.04
N ARG A 281 -18.44 18.68 -16.95
CA ARG A 281 -19.44 17.81 -16.31
C ARG A 281 -20.59 17.43 -17.25
N LYS A 282 -21.08 18.38 -18.06
CA LYS A 282 -22.12 18.15 -19.06
C LYS A 282 -21.69 17.06 -20.06
N GLN A 283 -20.47 17.09 -20.57
CA GLN A 283 -19.97 16.05 -21.49
C GLN A 283 -19.95 14.65 -20.85
N PHE A 284 -19.63 14.53 -19.56
CA PHE A 284 -19.72 13.25 -18.85
C PHE A 284 -21.17 12.79 -18.65
N GLN A 285 -22.06 13.71 -18.26
CA GLN A 285 -23.48 13.41 -18.04
C GLN A 285 -24.19 12.99 -19.34
N GLU A 286 -23.80 13.57 -20.47
CA GLU A 286 -24.32 13.26 -21.80
C GLU A 286 -23.65 12.02 -22.44
N GLY A 287 -22.73 11.35 -21.74
CA GLY A 287 -22.03 10.17 -22.26
C GLY A 287 -21.06 10.46 -23.42
N LYS A 288 -20.69 11.73 -23.64
CA LYS A 288 -19.74 12.15 -24.69
C LYS A 288 -18.28 11.97 -24.30
N ALA A 289 -18.00 11.75 -23.01
CA ALA A 289 -16.66 11.51 -22.52
C ALA A 289 -16.17 10.11 -22.91
N GLY A 290 -14.92 10.02 -23.35
CA GLY A 290 -14.27 8.77 -23.75
C GLY A 290 -13.20 8.31 -22.76
N GLN A 291 -12.37 7.39 -23.23
CA GLN A 291 -11.16 6.96 -22.54
C GLN A 291 -10.07 6.62 -23.55
N ARG A 292 -8.83 6.92 -23.18
CA ARG A 292 -7.65 6.64 -24.00
C ARG A 292 -6.54 6.01 -23.15
N MET A 293 -6.00 4.89 -23.60
CA MET A 293 -4.80 4.31 -23.02
C MET A 293 -3.59 5.12 -23.49
N ILE A 294 -2.83 5.67 -22.55
CA ILE A 294 -1.71 6.58 -22.86
C ILE A 294 -0.37 5.86 -22.77
N ALA A 295 -0.16 5.08 -21.71
CA ALA A 295 1.12 4.45 -21.45
C ALA A 295 0.99 3.10 -20.75
N VAL A 296 2.00 2.26 -20.92
CA VAL A 296 2.12 0.95 -20.30
C VAL A 296 3.26 0.98 -19.30
N VAL A 297 2.99 0.46 -18.10
CA VAL A 297 3.99 0.27 -17.04
C VAL A 297 4.53 -1.14 -17.14
N LEU A 298 5.84 -1.26 -17.32
CA LEU A 298 6.54 -2.50 -17.56
C LEU A 298 7.40 -2.89 -16.36
N HIS A 299 7.56 -4.21 -16.18
CA HIS A 299 8.50 -4.80 -15.26
C HIS A 299 9.38 -5.82 -15.98
N SER A 300 10.68 -5.77 -15.73
CA SER A 300 11.65 -6.78 -16.18
C SER A 300 12.19 -7.52 -14.96
N LYS A 301 12.35 -8.84 -15.09
CA LYS A 301 12.97 -9.67 -14.04
C LYS A 301 14.45 -9.34 -13.85
N ASN A 302 15.12 -8.87 -14.90
CA ASN A 302 16.57 -8.63 -14.92
C ASN A 302 16.94 -7.20 -14.48
N ARG A 303 15.96 -6.29 -14.36
CA ARG A 303 16.23 -4.87 -14.12
C ARG A 303 15.39 -4.35 -12.96
N LYS A 304 16.02 -3.59 -12.07
CA LYS A 304 15.34 -2.99 -10.92
C LYS A 304 14.44 -1.83 -11.35
N GLY A 305 13.22 -1.81 -10.81
CA GLY A 305 12.27 -0.72 -10.98
C GLY A 305 11.17 -1.01 -12.01
N LYS A 306 10.42 0.05 -12.33
CA LYS A 306 9.37 0.07 -13.35
C LYS A 306 9.82 0.92 -14.53
N PHE A 307 9.39 0.52 -15.71
CA PHE A 307 9.68 1.18 -16.98
C PHE A 307 8.37 1.53 -17.66
N TYR A 308 8.44 2.40 -18.63
CA TYR A 308 7.27 3.01 -19.26
C TYR A 308 7.47 3.07 -20.77
N ARG A 309 6.39 2.86 -21.52
CA ARG A 309 6.30 3.15 -22.95
C ARG A 309 4.92 3.71 -23.29
N ILE A 310 4.78 4.33 -24.45
CA ILE A 310 3.47 4.71 -24.98
C ILE A 310 2.67 3.45 -25.34
N ALA A 311 1.36 3.50 -25.11
CA ALA A 311 0.45 2.43 -25.48
C ALA A 311 0.41 2.26 -27.01
N THR A 312 0.33 1.02 -27.47
CA THR A 312 0.25 0.67 -28.90
C THR A 312 -1.12 0.10 -29.24
N GLU A 313 -1.40 -0.06 -30.53
CA GLU A 313 -2.61 -0.74 -31.01
C GLU A 313 -2.70 -2.19 -30.50
N GLU A 314 -1.57 -2.86 -30.26
CA GLU A 314 -1.54 -4.20 -29.69
C GLU A 314 -2.07 -4.22 -28.24
N ASP A 315 -1.76 -3.21 -27.42
CA ASP A 315 -2.31 -3.11 -26.07
C ASP A 315 -3.82 -2.85 -26.10
N MET A 316 -4.26 -1.98 -27.02
CA MET A 316 -5.69 -1.70 -27.20
C MET A 316 -6.44 -2.92 -27.71
N LYS A 317 -5.83 -3.74 -28.58
CA LYS A 317 -6.39 -5.01 -29.02
C LYS A 317 -6.51 -5.99 -27.85
N ALA A 318 -5.45 -6.15 -27.05
CA ALA A 318 -5.48 -7.01 -25.86
C ALA A 318 -6.55 -6.58 -24.86
N TYR A 319 -6.75 -5.27 -24.65
CA TYR A 319 -7.83 -4.73 -23.83
C TYR A 319 -9.22 -5.12 -24.38
N LYS A 320 -9.48 -4.93 -25.68
CA LYS A 320 -10.77 -5.27 -26.30
C LYS A 320 -11.06 -6.77 -26.24
N GLU A 321 -10.04 -7.61 -26.42
CA GLU A 321 -10.16 -9.06 -26.27
C GLU A 321 -10.50 -9.44 -24.82
N ALA A 322 -9.92 -8.74 -23.83
CA ALA A 322 -10.22 -8.93 -22.42
C ALA A 322 -11.65 -8.50 -22.07
N GLU A 323 -12.11 -7.37 -22.62
CA GLU A 323 -13.47 -6.86 -22.45
C GLU A 323 -14.50 -7.86 -22.98
N LYS A 324 -14.30 -8.36 -24.20
CA LYS A 324 -15.16 -9.39 -24.79
C LYS A 324 -15.17 -10.68 -23.97
N TYR A 325 -14.01 -11.15 -23.51
CA TYR A 325 -13.92 -12.35 -22.68
C TYR A 325 -14.66 -12.20 -21.34
N LEU A 326 -14.65 -11.01 -20.75
CA LEU A 326 -15.36 -10.73 -19.51
C LEU A 326 -16.88 -10.80 -19.70
N GLU A 327 -17.40 -10.36 -20.86
CA GLU A 327 -18.83 -10.45 -21.19
C GLU A 327 -19.30 -11.90 -21.41
N GLU A 328 -18.41 -12.80 -21.81
CA GLU A 328 -18.71 -14.22 -22.07
C GLU A 328 -18.71 -15.09 -20.79
N LYS A 329 -18.30 -14.54 -19.64
CA LYS A 329 -18.06 -15.25 -18.36
C LYS A 329 -19.20 -15.10 -17.36
#